data_AF-A0A561EMW9-F1
#
_entry.id   AF-A0A561EMW9-F1
#
_cell.length_a   1.000
_cell.length_b   1.000
_cell.length_c   1.000
_cell.angle_alpha   90.00
_cell.angle_beta   90.00
_cell.angle_gamma   90.00
#
_symmetry.space_group_name_H-M   'P 1'
#
loop_
_entity.id
_entity.type
_entity.pdbx_description
1 polymer ?
#
loop_
_entity_poly.entity_id
_entity_poly.type
_entity_poly.pdbx_seq_one_letter_code
_entity_poly.pdbx_strand_id
1 'polypeptide(L)'
;MVPGLRGDDRHLLCGPGAADFPGRELAAGLRAAEGKLSAGPEKPGAGRPGQPEESSVMPQSVPASGVPDSQYIRRIQRHSQSSLVELIASTSTRLPHPRDLREYEGLGVYGPWALADAAWISLALGQEINRAPAQPRDLGQILGFYLALDDPYYQESPEEKLTRLLLRVSGQQFTWQVDEYSELSRTVAIFTQTDTPEPLKAIGPGWAQDVLGCSVADYVGLARYVWATVTGVPALNGRFNPDLMLTWADYSPFTSLQSSADATAILERHFVTDTARLRAAHRAAPDPLLRRYGHNPLRTTPLVAGFGNGYLVPVPAAVLSKASMLGIYYTGGEGGRTPRGKQFTADLGHLFEAYVGRQLGLLDNVTVHPEIKWEGETKGSGGKSVDWIVVFPDLVLLVEVKSARPDAGLRLGAENYAEKLAKTPGEAFPQIERTDQLISEGNPAFEQIPAHLPRRGMVITMEPFHLLNTAELRAGIQRTPNPVTGESIPITTASIFELEHAVTITDTSLSQLLLNNPPNGALTLLQLLARHEFLEHNPILEKGWNAIPFPGHPQS
;
A
#
# COMPACT_ATOMS: atom_id res chain seq x y z
N MET A 1 2.58 -10.66 -60.55
CA MET A 1 4.01 -10.91 -60.81
C MET A 1 4.82 -10.26 -59.69
N VAL A 2 5.29 -11.09 -58.77
CA VAL A 2 6.43 -10.89 -57.84
C VAL A 2 7.71 -11.25 -58.65
N PRO A 3 8.97 -10.84 -58.37
CA PRO A 3 9.67 -10.58 -57.08
C PRO A 3 10.49 -9.27 -57.05
N GLY A 4 11.05 -8.78 -55.95
CA GLY A 4 11.30 -9.26 -54.59
C GLY A 4 12.61 -8.62 -54.11
N LEU A 5 12.70 -8.22 -52.84
CA LEU A 5 13.96 -8.09 -52.08
C LEU A 5 13.60 -7.94 -50.60
N ARG A 6 14.05 -8.95 -49.83
CA ARG A 6 14.04 -9.00 -48.36
C ARG A 6 15.26 -8.25 -47.85
N GLY A 7 15.11 -7.60 -46.70
CA GLY A 7 16.20 -7.11 -45.86
C GLY A 7 15.67 -6.94 -44.44
N ASP A 8 15.69 -8.03 -43.68
CA ASP A 8 15.57 -8.04 -42.23
C ASP A 8 16.84 -7.41 -41.65
N ASP A 9 16.71 -6.37 -40.83
CA ASP A 9 17.72 -5.95 -39.84
C ASP A 9 17.00 -5.38 -38.61
N ARG A 10 16.48 -6.28 -37.77
CA ARG A 10 16.19 -5.98 -36.37
C ARG A 10 17.42 -6.33 -35.55
N HIS A 11 18.30 -5.35 -35.35
CA HIS A 11 19.34 -5.47 -34.35
C HIS A 11 18.75 -5.40 -32.94
N LEU A 12 18.79 -6.53 -32.26
CA LEU A 12 18.71 -6.67 -30.80
C LEU A 12 19.80 -5.79 -30.15
N LEU A 13 19.40 -4.72 -29.48
CA LEU A 13 20.23 -4.06 -28.48
C LEU A 13 20.11 -4.84 -27.16
N CYS A 14 20.93 -5.88 -27.01
CA CYS A 14 21.33 -6.36 -25.69
C CYS A 14 22.37 -5.38 -25.13
N GLY A 15 21.93 -4.45 -24.30
CA GLY A 15 22.83 -3.63 -23.47
C GLY A 15 23.08 -4.35 -22.13
N PRO A 16 24.34 -4.60 -21.72
CA PRO A 16 24.65 -5.03 -20.37
C PRO A 16 24.71 -3.81 -19.46
N GLY A 17 23.81 -3.75 -18.47
CA GLY A 17 23.74 -2.66 -17.51
C GLY A 17 23.05 -3.08 -16.22
N ALA A 18 23.49 -4.19 -15.63
CA ALA A 18 23.13 -4.51 -14.26
C ALA A 18 23.90 -3.56 -13.34
N ALA A 19 23.23 -2.53 -12.83
CA ALA A 19 23.76 -1.66 -11.79
C ALA A 19 24.02 -2.47 -10.51
N ASP A 20 25.14 -2.16 -9.85
CA ASP A 20 25.63 -2.80 -8.64
C ASP A 20 24.64 -2.63 -7.48
N PHE A 21 24.00 -3.73 -7.08
CA PHE A 21 23.25 -3.84 -5.84
C PHE A 21 24.22 -4.17 -4.69
N PRO A 22 24.08 -3.56 -3.49
CA PRO A 22 24.89 -3.92 -2.32
C PRO A 22 24.77 -5.41 -1.94
N GLY A 23 23.68 -6.08 -2.33
CA GLY A 23 23.49 -7.52 -2.12
C GLY A 23 24.49 -8.44 -2.86
N ARG A 24 25.10 -7.99 -3.97
CA ARG A 24 26.11 -8.80 -4.69
C ARG A 24 27.49 -8.73 -4.04
N GLU A 25 27.90 -7.56 -3.54
CA GLU A 25 29.13 -7.45 -2.73
C GLU A 25 28.97 -8.14 -1.38
N LEU A 26 27.79 -8.07 -0.76
CA LEU A 26 27.47 -8.84 0.45
C LEU A 26 27.54 -10.35 0.21
N ALA A 27 27.02 -10.84 -0.93
CA ALA A 27 27.14 -12.24 -1.34
C ALA A 27 28.58 -12.65 -1.67
N ALA A 28 29.41 -11.74 -2.19
CA ALA A 28 30.84 -11.99 -2.43
C ALA A 28 31.64 -12.02 -1.10
N GLY A 29 31.32 -11.14 -0.15
CA GLY A 29 31.89 -11.12 1.19
C GLY A 29 31.55 -12.36 2.02
N LEU A 30 30.31 -12.84 1.94
CA LEU A 30 29.87 -14.08 2.60
C LEU A 30 30.53 -15.33 2.00
N ARG A 31 30.72 -15.40 0.67
CA ARG A 31 31.48 -16.49 0.03
C ARG A 31 32.97 -16.49 0.41
N ALA A 32 33.56 -15.33 0.67
CA ALA A 32 34.94 -15.23 1.15
C ALA A 32 35.11 -15.71 2.61
N ALA A 33 34.05 -15.62 3.44
CA ALA A 33 34.04 -16.15 4.80
C ALA A 33 33.87 -17.69 4.83
N GLU A 34 33.12 -18.27 3.89
CA GLU A 34 32.97 -19.73 3.75
C GLU A 34 34.24 -20.42 3.23
N GLY A 35 35.10 -19.71 2.49
CA GLY A 35 36.33 -20.25 1.89
C GLY A 35 37.48 -20.59 2.85
N LYS A 36 37.33 -20.41 4.17
CA LYS A 36 38.39 -20.69 5.16
C LYS A 36 38.23 -22.00 5.95
N LEU A 37 37.24 -22.83 5.64
CA LEU A 37 37.04 -24.14 6.28
C LEU A 37 36.78 -25.22 5.24
N SER A 38 37.82 -25.70 4.56
CA SER A 38 37.93 -27.06 3.97
C SER A 38 39.06 -27.08 2.94
N ALA A 39 40.16 -27.77 3.24
CA ALA A 39 41.18 -28.13 2.27
C ALA A 39 41.33 -29.66 2.26
N GLY A 40 40.96 -30.28 1.13
CA GLY A 40 41.18 -31.69 0.84
C GLY A 40 40.92 -31.94 -0.66
N PRO A 41 41.85 -32.56 -1.42
CA PRO A 41 41.78 -32.56 -2.87
C PRO A 41 41.16 -33.85 -3.42
N GLU A 42 40.14 -33.74 -4.29
CA GLU A 42 39.81 -34.79 -5.26
C GLU A 42 39.52 -34.20 -6.65
N LYS A 43 39.99 -34.92 -7.67
CA LYS A 43 40.00 -34.54 -9.10
C LYS A 43 38.60 -34.67 -9.75
N PRO A 44 38.31 -33.90 -10.83
CA PRO A 44 36.97 -33.84 -11.40
C PRO A 44 36.70 -34.90 -12.48
N GLY A 45 35.57 -35.58 -12.36
CA GLY A 45 34.93 -36.32 -13.44
C GLY A 45 33.86 -35.45 -14.12
N ALA A 46 33.96 -35.29 -15.44
CA ALA A 46 33.04 -34.51 -16.25
C ALA A 46 31.65 -35.18 -16.34
N GLY A 47 30.65 -34.55 -15.73
CA GLY A 47 29.23 -34.85 -15.92
C GLY A 47 28.46 -33.55 -16.12
N ARG A 48 27.68 -33.46 -17.21
CA ARG A 48 26.83 -32.30 -17.53
C ARG A 48 25.85 -32.01 -16.39
N PRO A 49 25.62 -30.75 -16.00
CA PRO A 49 24.65 -30.41 -14.98
C PRO A 49 23.23 -30.61 -15.53
N GLY A 50 22.48 -31.50 -14.87
CA GLY A 50 21.04 -31.63 -15.08
C GLY A 50 20.32 -30.37 -14.62
N GLN A 51 19.35 -29.94 -15.42
CA GLN A 51 18.36 -28.95 -15.00
C GLN A 51 17.61 -29.49 -13.77
N PRO A 52 17.27 -28.65 -12.78
CA PRO A 52 16.43 -29.08 -11.68
C PRO A 52 15.05 -29.44 -12.23
N GLU A 53 14.59 -30.66 -11.95
CA GLU A 53 13.20 -31.05 -12.15
C GLU A 53 12.32 -30.15 -11.27
N GLU A 54 11.68 -29.16 -11.88
CA GLU A 54 10.50 -28.52 -11.32
C GLU A 54 9.39 -29.57 -11.29
N SER A 55 9.30 -30.32 -10.19
CA SER A 55 8.14 -31.12 -9.88
C SER A 55 6.94 -30.16 -9.76
N SER A 56 6.11 -30.11 -10.80
CA SER A 56 4.82 -29.45 -10.79
C SER A 56 3.92 -30.12 -9.74
N VAL A 57 4.06 -29.67 -8.49
CA VAL A 57 3.16 -30.03 -7.39
C VAL A 57 1.97 -29.10 -7.48
N MET A 58 1.08 -29.38 -8.44
CA MET A 58 -0.24 -28.77 -8.45
C MET A 58 -0.94 -29.09 -7.12
N PRO A 59 -1.55 -28.10 -6.43
CA PRO A 59 -2.31 -28.37 -5.22
C PRO A 59 -3.43 -29.37 -5.54
N GLN A 60 -3.47 -30.47 -4.78
CA GLN A 60 -4.61 -31.39 -4.79
C GLN A 60 -5.90 -30.60 -4.58
N SER A 61 -6.98 -31.03 -5.24
CA SER A 61 -8.29 -30.38 -5.33
C SER A 61 -8.65 -29.55 -4.09
N VAL A 62 -8.78 -28.23 -4.28
CA VAL A 62 -9.39 -27.33 -3.29
C VAL A 62 -10.70 -27.96 -2.82
N PRO A 63 -11.00 -27.95 -1.50
CA PRO A 63 -12.26 -28.50 -1.00
C PRO A 63 -13.45 -27.93 -1.78
N ALA A 64 -14.34 -28.82 -2.27
CA ALA A 64 -15.47 -28.43 -3.11
C ALA A 64 -16.57 -27.65 -2.35
N SER A 65 -16.48 -27.58 -1.02
CA SER A 65 -17.41 -26.89 -0.13
C SER A 65 -16.68 -25.91 0.78
N GLY A 66 -17.47 -24.97 1.32
CA GLY A 66 -17.08 -24.11 2.43
C GLY A 66 -16.31 -24.79 3.54
N VAL A 67 -15.18 -24.20 3.94
CA VAL A 67 -14.32 -24.65 5.05
C VAL A 67 -14.58 -23.75 6.26
N PRO A 68 -15.00 -24.30 7.41
CA PRO A 68 -15.08 -23.51 8.65
C PRO A 68 -13.69 -23.07 9.14
N ASP A 69 -13.58 -21.86 9.72
CA ASP A 69 -12.31 -21.33 10.26
C ASP A 69 -11.66 -22.28 11.28
N SER A 70 -12.47 -22.96 12.09
CA SER A 70 -11.98 -23.98 13.04
C SER A 70 -11.26 -25.15 12.36
N GLN A 71 -11.66 -25.54 11.15
CA GLN A 71 -11.01 -26.61 10.39
C GLN A 71 -9.67 -26.14 9.79
N TYR A 72 -9.63 -24.90 9.29
CA TYR A 72 -8.40 -24.24 8.84
C TYR A 72 -7.39 -24.10 9.99
N ILE A 73 -7.81 -23.60 11.16
CA ILE A 73 -6.96 -23.50 12.36
C ILE A 73 -6.43 -24.88 12.76
N ARG A 74 -7.29 -25.91 12.82
CA ARG A 74 -6.87 -27.28 13.13
C ARG A 74 -5.85 -27.81 12.13
N ARG A 75 -5.96 -27.44 10.84
CA ARG A 75 -5.00 -27.84 9.81
C ARG A 75 -3.63 -27.23 10.08
N ILE A 76 -3.56 -25.94 10.43
CA ILE A 76 -2.32 -25.27 10.85
C ILE A 76 -1.71 -25.93 12.09
N GLN A 77 -2.53 -26.21 13.11
CA GLN A 77 -2.09 -26.80 14.38
C GLN A 77 -1.58 -28.24 14.29
N ARG A 78 -1.62 -28.89 13.11
CA ARG A 78 -0.99 -30.21 12.89
C ARG A 78 0.54 -30.13 12.82
N HIS A 79 1.08 -28.95 12.55
CA HIS A 79 2.50 -28.76 12.32
C HIS A 79 3.18 -28.03 13.46
N SER A 80 4.48 -28.29 13.66
CA SER A 80 5.28 -27.55 14.65
C SER A 80 5.36 -26.08 14.24
N GLN A 81 5.13 -25.20 15.22
CA GLN A 81 5.09 -23.75 15.01
C GLN A 81 6.35 -23.25 14.30
N SER A 82 7.53 -23.55 14.84
CA SER A 82 8.84 -23.23 14.26
C SER A 82 8.93 -23.62 12.78
N SER A 83 8.72 -24.90 12.47
CA SER A 83 8.83 -25.42 11.10
C SER A 83 7.89 -24.75 10.10
N LEU A 84 6.66 -24.42 10.51
CA LEU A 84 5.68 -23.83 9.60
C LEU A 84 5.97 -22.35 9.35
N VAL A 85 6.34 -21.60 10.38
CA VAL A 85 6.66 -20.17 10.22
C VAL A 85 7.95 -19.99 9.42
N GLU A 86 8.96 -20.83 9.61
CA GLU A 86 10.18 -20.85 8.78
C GLU A 86 9.88 -21.24 7.33
N LEU A 87 9.01 -22.23 7.11
CA LEU A 87 8.57 -22.59 5.76
C LEU A 87 7.82 -21.42 5.08
N ILE A 88 6.97 -20.71 5.82
CA ILE A 88 6.26 -19.52 5.31
C ILE A 88 7.26 -18.42 4.95
N ALA A 89 8.19 -18.09 5.87
CA ALA A 89 9.19 -17.05 5.65
C ALA A 89 10.06 -17.37 4.41
N SER A 90 10.61 -18.58 4.33
CA SER A 90 11.42 -19.01 3.19
C SER A 90 10.62 -19.04 1.88
N THR A 91 9.37 -19.50 1.90
CA THR A 91 8.50 -19.46 0.71
C THR A 91 8.22 -18.03 0.28
N SER A 92 7.85 -17.16 1.21
CA SER A 92 7.45 -15.78 0.91
C SER A 92 8.58 -14.96 0.29
N THR A 93 9.84 -15.24 0.61
CA THR A 93 11.01 -14.55 0.01
C THR A 93 11.25 -14.89 -1.45
N ARG A 94 10.66 -15.98 -1.96
CA ARG A 94 10.85 -16.47 -3.34
C ARG A 94 9.69 -16.16 -4.26
N LEU A 95 8.63 -15.56 -3.72
CA LEU A 95 7.46 -15.21 -4.50
C LEU A 95 7.74 -13.94 -5.31
N PRO A 96 7.18 -13.82 -6.53
CA PRO A 96 7.20 -12.57 -7.25
C PRO A 96 6.40 -11.50 -6.48
N HIS A 97 6.48 -10.26 -6.93
CA HIS A 97 5.72 -9.18 -6.33
C HIS A 97 4.21 -9.54 -6.32
N PRO A 98 3.44 -9.18 -5.27
CA PRO A 98 2.04 -9.61 -5.14
C PRO A 98 1.15 -9.25 -6.33
N ARG A 99 1.47 -8.18 -7.05
CA ARG A 99 0.77 -7.75 -8.28
C ARG A 99 0.93 -8.75 -9.43
N ASP A 100 2.08 -9.43 -9.50
CA ASP A 100 2.43 -10.33 -10.59
C ASP A 100 2.06 -11.79 -10.29
N LEU A 101 1.67 -12.13 -9.05
CA LEU A 101 1.34 -13.51 -8.64
C LEU A 101 0.31 -14.20 -9.54
N ARG A 102 -0.56 -13.44 -10.21
CA ARG A 102 -1.58 -13.98 -11.12
C ARG A 102 -1.02 -14.41 -12.47
N GLU A 103 0.15 -13.92 -12.85
CA GLU A 103 0.81 -14.24 -14.11
C GLU A 103 1.53 -15.59 -14.03
N TYR A 104 1.78 -16.10 -12.83
CA TYR A 104 2.48 -17.37 -12.59
C TYR A 104 1.49 -18.47 -12.21
N GLU A 105 1.49 -19.55 -13.00
CA GLU A 105 0.63 -20.71 -12.77
C GLU A 105 0.85 -21.32 -11.38
N GLY A 106 -0.24 -21.59 -10.66
CA GLY A 106 -0.19 -22.22 -9.33
C GLY A 106 0.25 -21.32 -8.16
N LEU A 107 0.77 -20.11 -8.41
CA LEU A 107 1.21 -19.20 -7.34
C LEU A 107 0.10 -18.35 -6.73
N GLY A 108 -1.07 -18.26 -7.37
CA GLY A 108 -2.21 -17.46 -6.90
C GLY A 108 -2.68 -17.80 -5.48
N VAL A 109 -2.40 -19.01 -4.98
CA VAL A 109 -2.74 -19.42 -3.60
C VAL A 109 -1.80 -18.86 -2.53
N TYR A 110 -0.61 -18.40 -2.93
CA TYR A 110 0.45 -17.90 -2.06
C TYR A 110 0.38 -16.38 -1.85
N GLY A 111 -0.82 -15.80 -1.92
CA GLY A 111 -1.02 -14.38 -1.64
C GLY A 111 -0.48 -14.00 -0.25
N PRO A 112 0.20 -12.84 -0.10
CA PRO A 112 0.82 -12.44 1.16
C PRO A 112 -0.18 -12.31 2.32
N TRP A 113 -1.45 -11.99 2.03
CA TRP A 113 -2.52 -11.99 3.03
C TRP A 113 -2.77 -13.38 3.65
N ALA A 114 -2.73 -14.43 2.84
CA ALA A 114 -2.98 -15.81 3.26
C ALA A 114 -1.77 -16.35 4.05
N LEU A 115 -0.56 -16.05 3.58
CA LEU A 115 0.68 -16.36 4.29
C LEU A 115 0.75 -15.65 5.65
N ALA A 116 0.36 -14.37 5.70
CA ALA A 116 0.33 -13.60 6.94
C ALA A 116 -0.69 -14.18 7.93
N ASP A 117 -1.87 -14.59 7.46
CA ASP A 117 -2.89 -15.23 8.33
C ASP A 117 -2.38 -16.57 8.87
N ALA A 118 -1.84 -17.42 8.00
CA ALA A 118 -1.28 -18.72 8.40
C ALA A 118 -0.12 -18.56 9.40
N ALA A 119 0.77 -17.61 9.17
CA ALA A 119 1.86 -17.29 10.09
C ALA A 119 1.33 -16.79 11.43
N TRP A 120 0.36 -15.87 11.44
CA TRP A 120 -0.21 -15.35 12.67
C TRP A 120 -0.90 -16.46 13.48
N ILE A 121 -1.72 -17.31 12.85
CA ILE A 121 -2.37 -18.43 13.54
C ILE A 121 -1.35 -19.45 14.04
N SER A 122 -0.32 -19.77 13.27
CA SER A 122 0.78 -20.62 13.73
C SER A 122 1.48 -20.03 14.96
N LEU A 123 1.80 -18.72 14.94
CA LEU A 123 2.48 -18.03 16.04
C LEU A 123 1.62 -17.87 17.29
N ALA A 124 0.32 -17.63 17.11
CA ALA A 124 -0.62 -17.45 18.21
C ALA A 124 -1.06 -18.79 18.83
N LEU A 125 -1.43 -19.77 18.01
CA LEU A 125 -2.11 -20.99 18.47
C LEU A 125 -1.31 -22.28 18.26
N GLY A 126 -0.16 -22.21 17.57
CA GLY A 126 0.71 -23.34 17.32
C GLY A 126 1.47 -23.81 18.58
N GLN A 127 1.98 -25.03 18.48
CA GLN A 127 2.72 -25.73 19.54
C GLN A 127 3.92 -26.46 18.91
N GLU A 128 4.98 -26.70 19.69
CA GLU A 128 6.13 -27.49 19.23
C GLU A 128 5.97 -28.99 19.53
N ILE A 129 5.38 -29.31 20.69
CA ILE A 129 5.36 -30.68 21.22
C ILE A 129 4.36 -31.55 20.44
N ASN A 130 4.79 -32.76 20.06
CA ASN A 130 3.98 -33.77 19.36
C ASN A 130 3.38 -33.29 18.04
N ARG A 131 4.07 -32.40 17.33
CA ARG A 131 3.68 -31.92 16.00
C ARG A 131 4.68 -32.35 14.94
N ALA A 132 4.20 -32.60 13.72
CA ALA A 132 5.05 -32.95 12.60
C ALA A 132 5.68 -31.69 11.99
N PRO A 133 6.92 -31.74 11.47
CA PRO A 133 7.47 -30.62 10.71
C PRO A 133 6.62 -30.35 9.46
N ALA A 134 6.36 -29.08 9.16
CA ALA A 134 5.65 -28.68 7.94
C ALA A 134 6.50 -28.95 6.69
N GLN A 135 5.86 -29.40 5.62
CA GLN A 135 6.46 -29.56 4.29
C GLN A 135 5.82 -28.60 3.28
N PRO A 136 6.45 -28.30 2.12
CA PRO A 136 5.86 -27.42 1.10
C PRO A 136 4.44 -27.81 0.68
N ARG A 137 4.16 -29.11 0.53
CA ARG A 137 2.82 -29.63 0.24
C ARG A 137 1.79 -29.27 1.32
N ASP A 138 2.21 -29.22 2.58
CA ASP A 138 1.32 -28.90 3.70
C ASP A 138 0.96 -27.42 3.69
N LEU A 139 1.91 -26.55 3.35
CA LEU A 139 1.66 -25.12 3.16
C LEU A 139 0.65 -24.89 2.01
N GLY A 140 0.86 -25.53 0.85
CA GLY A 140 -0.11 -25.45 -0.25
C GLY A 140 -1.53 -25.89 0.16
N GLN A 141 -1.64 -26.96 0.96
CA GLN A 141 -2.93 -27.39 1.51
C GLN A 141 -3.52 -26.38 2.52
N ILE A 142 -2.71 -25.82 3.42
CA ILE A 142 -3.16 -24.78 4.37
C ILE A 142 -3.72 -23.57 3.61
N LEU A 143 -3.03 -23.13 2.56
CA LEU A 143 -3.46 -21.99 1.75
C LEU A 143 -4.70 -22.31 0.89
N GLY A 144 -4.82 -23.55 0.40
CA GLY A 144 -6.05 -24.03 -0.21
C GLY A 144 -7.24 -23.99 0.74
N PHE A 145 -7.06 -24.36 2.01
CA PHE A 145 -8.09 -24.24 3.04
C PHE A 145 -8.44 -22.77 3.31
N TYR A 146 -7.44 -21.89 3.35
CA TYR A 146 -7.66 -20.45 3.53
C TYR A 146 -8.57 -19.86 2.42
N LEU A 147 -8.33 -20.23 1.16
CA LEU A 147 -9.14 -19.77 0.03
C LEU A 147 -10.56 -20.35 0.04
N ALA A 148 -10.72 -21.57 0.55
CA ALA A 148 -12.01 -22.25 0.67
C ALA A 148 -12.79 -21.86 1.94
N LEU A 149 -12.27 -20.95 2.78
CA LEU A 149 -12.92 -20.52 4.01
C LEU A 149 -14.30 -19.90 3.74
N ASP A 150 -15.29 -20.34 4.52
CA ASP A 150 -16.66 -19.86 4.44
C ASP A 150 -16.81 -18.36 4.74
N ASP A 151 -17.71 -17.70 4.02
CA ASP A 151 -18.17 -16.35 4.39
C ASP A 151 -19.26 -16.47 5.47
N PRO A 152 -19.11 -15.84 6.64
CA PRO A 152 -20.06 -15.99 7.74
C PRO A 152 -21.46 -15.40 7.44
N TYR A 153 -21.61 -14.58 6.41
CA TYR A 153 -22.87 -13.92 6.04
C TYR A 153 -23.62 -14.62 4.89
N TYR A 154 -23.59 -15.95 4.87
CA TYR A 154 -24.18 -16.74 3.77
C TYR A 154 -25.70 -16.59 3.60
N GLN A 155 -26.41 -16.05 4.60
CA GLN A 155 -27.87 -15.94 4.67
C GLN A 155 -28.45 -14.62 4.11
N GLU A 156 -27.59 -13.70 3.65
CA GLU A 156 -28.02 -12.40 3.10
C GLU A 156 -28.53 -12.49 1.65
N SER A 157 -29.17 -11.42 1.17
CA SER A 157 -29.53 -11.30 -0.24
C SER A 157 -28.27 -11.39 -1.12
N PRO A 158 -28.34 -11.95 -2.34
CA PRO A 158 -27.15 -12.13 -3.18
C PRO A 158 -26.35 -10.84 -3.46
N GLU A 159 -27.04 -9.71 -3.60
CA GLU A 159 -26.44 -8.40 -3.91
C GLU A 159 -25.71 -7.78 -2.71
N GLU A 160 -26.37 -7.77 -1.54
CA GLU A 160 -25.74 -7.28 -0.29
C GLU A 160 -24.55 -8.17 0.10
N LYS A 161 -24.71 -9.49 -0.08
CA LYS A 161 -23.65 -10.47 0.16
C LYS A 161 -22.42 -10.19 -0.69
N LEU A 162 -22.59 -9.96 -2.00
CA LEU A 162 -21.48 -9.67 -2.91
C LEU A 162 -20.77 -8.38 -2.51
N THR A 163 -21.52 -7.30 -2.25
CA THR A 163 -20.93 -6.01 -1.88
C THR A 163 -20.13 -6.10 -0.58
N ARG A 164 -20.70 -6.71 0.46
CA ARG A 164 -20.01 -6.90 1.75
C ARG A 164 -18.80 -7.83 1.64
N LEU A 165 -18.89 -8.89 0.84
CA LEU A 165 -17.75 -9.76 0.54
C LEU A 165 -16.64 -8.97 -0.17
N LEU A 166 -16.98 -8.16 -1.17
CA LEU A 166 -16.00 -7.33 -1.88
C LEU A 166 -15.33 -6.29 -0.97
N LEU A 167 -16.06 -5.70 -0.02
CA LEU A 167 -15.46 -4.82 1.01
C LEU A 167 -14.43 -5.56 1.87
N ARG A 168 -14.79 -6.75 2.35
CA ARG A 168 -13.89 -7.60 3.15
C ARG A 168 -12.66 -8.04 2.39
N VAL A 169 -12.86 -8.53 1.17
CA VAL A 169 -11.79 -9.00 0.29
C VAL A 169 -10.87 -7.86 -0.13
N SER A 170 -11.42 -6.71 -0.52
CA SER A 170 -10.61 -5.55 -0.89
C SER A 170 -9.78 -5.02 0.28
N GLY A 171 -10.39 -4.86 1.46
CA GLY A 171 -9.68 -4.43 2.67
C GLY A 171 -8.57 -5.39 3.13
N GLN A 172 -8.71 -6.68 2.81
CA GLN A 172 -7.73 -7.71 3.14
C GLN A 172 -6.63 -7.84 2.08
N GLN A 173 -6.98 -7.89 0.80
CA GLN A 173 -6.06 -8.27 -0.30
C GLN A 173 -5.44 -7.06 -1.00
N PHE A 174 -6.23 -6.03 -1.31
CA PHE A 174 -5.77 -4.94 -2.18
C PHE A 174 -4.70 -4.08 -1.52
N THR A 175 -4.69 -4.03 -0.18
CA THR A 175 -3.63 -3.35 0.59
C THR A 175 -2.23 -3.98 0.41
N TRP A 176 -2.13 -5.18 -0.19
CA TRP A 176 -0.85 -5.83 -0.51
C TRP A 176 -0.42 -5.66 -1.96
N GLN A 177 -1.27 -5.08 -2.80
CA GLN A 177 -1.03 -4.90 -4.24
C GLN A 177 -0.56 -3.48 -4.56
N VAL A 178 -0.31 -2.68 -3.54
CA VAL A 178 0.14 -1.31 -3.73
C VAL A 178 1.61 -1.31 -4.12
N ASP A 179 1.94 -0.44 -5.08
CA ASP A 179 3.29 -0.25 -5.57
C ASP A 179 4.22 0.26 -4.45
N GLU A 180 5.30 -0.49 -4.20
CA GLU A 180 6.28 -0.21 -3.15
C GLU A 180 7.00 1.13 -3.41
N TYR A 181 7.31 1.41 -4.68
CA TYR A 181 7.93 2.67 -5.06
C TYR A 181 7.07 3.86 -4.65
N SER A 182 5.80 3.86 -5.07
CA SER A 182 4.87 4.95 -4.80
C SER A 182 4.61 5.12 -3.31
N GLU A 183 4.37 4.03 -2.57
CA GLU A 183 4.07 4.10 -1.12
C GLU A 183 5.21 4.68 -0.29
N LEU A 184 6.43 4.17 -0.48
CA LEU A 184 7.58 4.59 0.31
C LEU A 184 8.01 6.02 -0.07
N SER A 185 8.00 6.32 -1.37
CA SER A 185 8.31 7.65 -1.90
C SER A 185 7.33 8.70 -1.39
N ARG A 186 6.02 8.40 -1.45
CA ARG A 186 4.96 9.29 -0.95
C ARG A 186 5.12 9.55 0.54
N THR A 187 5.48 8.54 1.30
CA THR A 187 5.70 8.69 2.75
C THR A 187 6.79 9.74 3.00
N VAL A 188 7.94 9.62 2.35
CA VAL A 188 9.01 10.62 2.47
C VAL A 188 8.58 11.98 1.94
N ALA A 189 7.95 12.02 0.76
CA ALA A 189 7.51 13.26 0.11
C ALA A 189 6.54 14.06 0.98
N ILE A 190 5.59 13.40 1.64
CA ILE A 190 4.62 14.04 2.54
C ILE A 190 5.28 14.54 3.82
N PHE A 191 5.99 13.66 4.52
CA PHE A 191 6.46 13.99 5.87
C PHE A 191 7.72 14.88 5.89
N THR A 192 8.47 14.95 4.80
CA THR A 192 9.78 15.64 4.76
C THR A 192 9.93 16.68 3.68
N GLN A 193 9.03 16.70 2.69
CA GLN A 193 9.17 17.58 1.51
C GLN A 193 7.91 18.41 1.21
N THR A 194 6.84 18.23 1.97
CA THR A 194 5.62 19.04 1.87
C THR A 194 5.59 20.04 3.01
N ASP A 195 5.49 21.32 2.65
CA ASP A 195 5.25 22.39 3.60
C ASP A 195 3.75 22.73 3.67
N THR A 196 3.29 23.17 4.84
CA THR A 196 1.94 23.71 5.04
C THR A 196 2.02 25.21 5.34
N PRO A 197 1.04 26.02 4.89
CA PRO A 197 1.02 27.45 5.21
C PRO A 197 0.90 27.72 6.72
N GLU A 198 0.17 26.85 7.43
CA GLU A 198 -0.01 26.93 8.87
C GLU A 198 0.99 26.01 9.60
N PRO A 199 1.53 26.42 10.75
CA PRO A 199 2.45 25.60 11.52
C PRO A 199 1.77 24.36 12.10
N LEU A 200 2.41 23.21 11.91
CA LEU A 200 1.97 21.92 12.46
C LEU A 200 2.27 21.85 13.97
N LYS A 201 1.41 21.16 14.73
CA LYS A 201 1.50 21.14 16.21
C LYS A 201 2.16 19.88 16.77
N ALA A 202 1.94 18.73 16.14
CA ALA A 202 2.50 17.42 16.48
C ALA A 202 3.56 16.95 15.49
N ILE A 203 3.45 17.30 14.20
CA ILE A 203 4.40 16.96 13.13
C ILE A 203 5.33 18.17 12.87
N GLY A 204 5.89 18.73 13.94
CA GLY A 204 6.85 19.85 13.89
C GLY A 204 8.31 19.39 13.91
N PRO A 205 9.30 20.31 13.82
CA PRO A 205 10.72 19.95 13.85
C PRO A 205 11.06 18.99 15.00
N GLY A 206 11.77 17.89 14.69
CA GLY A 206 12.17 16.86 15.67
C GLY A 206 11.14 15.76 15.94
N TRP A 207 9.90 15.86 15.45
CA TRP A 207 8.84 14.86 15.72
C TRP A 207 9.26 13.43 15.37
N ALA A 208 9.98 13.25 14.26
CA ALA A 208 10.41 11.95 13.77
C ALA A 208 11.40 11.30 14.75
N GLN A 209 12.32 12.08 15.31
CA GLN A 209 13.27 11.59 16.30
C GLN A 209 12.54 11.11 17.58
N ASP A 210 11.56 11.88 18.06
CA ASP A 210 10.78 11.50 19.24
C ASP A 210 9.96 10.22 19.03
N VAL A 211 9.29 10.13 17.88
CA VAL A 211 8.32 9.08 17.58
C VAL A 211 8.98 7.83 17.04
N LEU A 212 9.86 7.97 16.05
CA LEU A 212 10.49 6.89 15.28
C LEU A 212 11.91 6.57 15.76
N GLY A 213 12.54 7.44 16.54
CA GLY A 213 13.94 7.31 16.95
C GLY A 213 14.96 7.67 15.86
N CYS A 214 14.52 8.14 14.70
CA CYS A 214 15.35 8.53 13.56
C CYS A 214 14.58 9.45 12.61
N SER A 215 15.24 9.92 11.53
CA SER A 215 14.54 10.61 10.45
C SER A 215 13.53 9.69 9.74
N VAL A 216 12.51 10.28 9.09
CA VAL A 216 11.53 9.49 8.30
C VAL A 216 12.20 8.75 7.15
N ALA A 217 13.17 9.40 6.48
CA ALA A 217 13.93 8.78 5.41
C ALA A 217 14.70 7.55 5.89
N ASP A 218 15.37 7.63 7.04
CA ASP A 218 16.10 6.49 7.62
C ASP A 218 15.14 5.38 8.08
N TYR A 219 13.99 5.73 8.65
CA TYR A 219 12.97 4.75 9.06
C TYR A 219 12.44 3.94 7.85
N VAL A 220 12.16 4.64 6.74
CA VAL A 220 11.75 4.02 5.47
C VAL A 220 12.90 3.21 4.86
N GLY A 221 14.13 3.75 4.87
CA GLY A 221 15.33 3.08 4.39
C GLY A 221 15.63 1.79 5.15
N LEU A 222 15.45 1.79 6.46
CA LEU A 222 15.65 0.60 7.30
C LEU A 222 14.63 -0.50 6.96
N ALA A 223 13.37 -0.15 6.76
CA ALA A 223 12.34 -1.11 6.33
C ALA A 223 12.66 -1.70 4.95
N ARG A 224 13.07 -0.85 4.00
CA ARG A 224 13.51 -1.27 2.66
C ARG A 224 14.73 -2.19 2.75
N TYR A 225 15.71 -1.84 3.57
CA TYR A 225 16.92 -2.64 3.76
C TYR A 225 16.60 -4.03 4.29
N VAL A 226 15.74 -4.14 5.30
CA VAL A 226 15.27 -5.43 5.83
C VAL A 226 14.58 -6.24 4.73
N TRP A 227 13.64 -5.63 4.01
CA TRP A 227 12.92 -6.28 2.91
C TRP A 227 13.89 -6.79 1.84
N ALA A 228 14.76 -5.93 1.32
CA ALA A 228 15.70 -6.25 0.25
C ALA A 228 16.70 -7.34 0.68
N THR A 229 17.10 -7.35 1.95
CA THR A 229 17.99 -8.38 2.49
C THR A 229 17.32 -9.74 2.48
N VAL A 230 16.08 -9.84 3.00
CA VAL A 230 15.40 -11.12 3.11
C VAL A 230 14.91 -11.67 1.77
N THR A 231 14.54 -10.80 0.82
CA THR A 231 14.12 -11.21 -0.53
C THR A 231 15.29 -11.41 -1.49
N GLY A 232 16.36 -10.62 -1.34
CA GLY A 232 17.53 -10.65 -2.24
C GLY A 232 18.56 -11.73 -1.92
N VAL A 233 18.52 -12.34 -0.73
CA VAL A 233 19.48 -13.38 -0.32
C VAL A 233 18.75 -14.68 0.04
N PRO A 234 18.48 -15.57 -0.92
CA PRO A 234 17.71 -16.79 -0.70
C PRO A 234 18.24 -17.71 0.42
N ALA A 235 19.56 -17.69 0.65
CA ALA A 235 20.20 -18.47 1.71
C ALA A 235 19.75 -18.07 3.13
N LEU A 236 19.21 -16.85 3.30
CA LEU A 236 18.70 -16.38 4.59
C LEU A 236 17.33 -16.96 4.93
N ASN A 237 16.59 -17.50 3.96
CA ASN A 237 15.30 -18.15 4.19
C ASN A 237 14.31 -17.29 5.02
N GLY A 238 14.27 -15.98 4.74
CA GLY A 238 13.41 -15.02 5.46
C GLY A 238 13.95 -14.57 6.82
N ARG A 239 15.24 -14.79 7.11
CA ARG A 239 15.89 -14.33 8.35
C ARG A 239 16.61 -13.01 8.16
N PHE A 240 16.51 -12.13 9.15
CA PHE A 240 17.24 -10.88 9.22
C PHE A 240 18.01 -10.80 10.53
N ASN A 241 19.32 -10.56 10.47
CA ASN A 241 20.14 -10.35 11.66
C ASN A 241 20.91 -9.02 11.51
N PRO A 242 20.55 -7.97 12.28
CA PRO A 242 21.22 -6.67 12.20
C PRO A 242 22.74 -6.75 12.32
N ASP A 243 23.25 -7.59 13.23
CA ASP A 243 24.69 -7.68 13.53
C ASP A 243 25.51 -8.36 12.43
N LEU A 244 24.87 -9.19 11.60
CA LEU A 244 25.54 -9.90 10.51
C LEU A 244 25.40 -9.18 9.17
N MET A 245 24.36 -8.36 9.03
CA MET A 245 23.97 -7.77 7.75
C MET A 245 24.44 -6.33 7.63
N LEU A 246 24.42 -5.56 8.71
CA LEU A 246 24.76 -4.14 8.66
C LEU A 246 26.23 -3.92 9.03
N THR A 247 27.09 -3.77 8.02
CA THR A 247 28.48 -3.32 8.20
C THR A 247 28.55 -1.79 8.23
N TRP A 248 29.67 -1.21 8.64
CA TRP A 248 29.86 0.26 8.64
C TRP A 248 29.61 0.90 7.26
N ALA A 249 29.96 0.21 6.16
CA ALA A 249 29.69 0.69 4.80
C ALA A 249 28.19 0.78 4.51
N ASP A 250 27.37 -0.07 5.14
CA ASP A 250 25.92 -0.06 5.00
C ASP A 250 25.25 1.08 5.80
N TYR A 251 25.98 1.78 6.68
CA TYR A 251 25.43 2.93 7.41
C TYR A 251 25.65 4.26 6.70
N SER A 252 26.62 4.38 5.80
CA SER A 252 26.96 5.67 5.19
C SER A 252 25.81 6.38 4.46
N PRO A 253 24.81 5.67 3.88
CA PRO A 253 23.64 6.33 3.28
C PRO A 253 22.58 6.78 4.29
N PHE A 254 22.63 6.30 5.54
CA PHE A 254 21.73 6.75 6.60
C PHE A 254 22.25 8.04 7.24
N THR A 255 21.33 8.94 7.58
CA THR A 255 21.69 10.22 8.19
C THR A 255 21.68 10.17 9.72
N SER A 256 20.77 9.39 10.30
CA SER A 256 20.54 9.31 11.75
C SER A 256 21.00 7.99 12.37
N LEU A 257 21.31 6.96 11.57
CA LEU A 257 21.72 5.63 12.07
C LEU A 257 23.23 5.50 11.96
N GLN A 258 23.92 5.32 13.09
CA GLN A 258 25.38 5.29 13.15
C GLN A 258 25.91 3.90 13.53
N SER A 259 25.05 2.96 13.90
CA SER A 259 25.46 1.64 14.39
C SER A 259 24.35 0.57 14.27
N SER A 260 24.74 -0.70 14.40
CA SER A 260 23.78 -1.82 14.52
C SER A 260 22.92 -1.74 15.77
N ALA A 261 23.43 -1.11 16.83
CA ALA A 261 22.63 -0.83 18.01
C ALA A 261 21.48 0.14 17.70
N ASP A 262 21.70 1.18 16.90
CA ASP A 262 20.65 2.14 16.52
C ASP A 262 19.56 1.47 15.68
N ALA A 263 19.96 0.73 14.64
CA ALA A 263 19.03 0.00 13.79
C ALA A 263 18.24 -1.04 14.61
N THR A 264 18.92 -1.79 15.48
CA THR A 264 18.28 -2.78 16.35
C THR A 264 17.27 -2.12 17.29
N ALA A 265 17.62 -0.99 17.92
CA ALA A 265 16.71 -0.28 18.82
C ALA A 265 15.43 0.17 18.10
N ILE A 266 15.53 0.65 16.86
CA ILE A 266 14.36 1.06 16.05
C ILE A 266 13.53 -0.16 15.64
N LEU A 267 14.18 -1.25 15.20
CA LEU A 267 13.49 -2.50 14.86
C LEU A 267 12.75 -3.06 16.06
N GLU A 268 13.39 -3.15 17.22
CA GLU A 268 12.77 -3.66 18.45
C GLU A 268 11.61 -2.80 18.93
N ARG A 269 11.72 -1.47 18.76
CA ARG A 269 10.66 -0.53 19.14
C ARG A 269 9.43 -0.63 18.23
N HIS A 270 9.63 -0.80 16.91
CA HIS A 270 8.56 -0.58 15.94
C HIS A 270 8.19 -1.78 15.06
N PHE A 271 9.11 -2.69 14.81
CA PHE A 271 8.94 -3.77 13.84
C PHE A 271 8.86 -5.15 14.48
N VAL A 272 9.48 -5.36 15.65
CA VAL A 272 9.62 -6.67 16.27
C VAL A 272 8.42 -7.02 17.16
N THR A 273 8.00 -8.27 17.09
CA THR A 273 7.04 -8.92 17.97
C THR A 273 7.53 -10.30 18.39
N ASP A 274 6.75 -10.95 19.24
CA ASP A 274 7.02 -12.28 19.76
C ASP A 274 5.71 -13.09 19.85
N THR A 275 5.84 -14.38 20.14
CA THR A 275 4.68 -15.28 20.24
C THR A 275 3.74 -14.89 21.39
N ALA A 276 4.23 -14.27 22.47
CA ALA A 276 3.40 -13.87 23.60
C ALA A 276 2.49 -12.68 23.24
N ARG A 277 3.02 -11.67 22.56
CA ARG A 277 2.28 -10.52 22.02
C ARG A 277 1.26 -10.98 20.99
N LEU A 278 1.64 -11.86 20.07
CA LEU A 278 0.72 -12.39 19.04
C LEU A 278 -0.41 -13.23 19.64
N ARG A 279 -0.14 -14.02 20.69
CA ARG A 279 -1.17 -14.71 21.49
C ARG A 279 -2.13 -13.75 22.17
N ALA A 280 -1.62 -12.67 22.76
CA ALA A 280 -2.45 -11.64 23.38
C ALA A 280 -3.37 -10.96 22.36
N ALA A 281 -2.82 -10.58 21.19
CA ALA A 281 -3.58 -9.98 20.11
C ALA A 281 -4.68 -10.92 19.59
N HIS A 282 -4.40 -12.21 19.43
CA HIS A 282 -5.41 -13.20 19.03
C HIS A 282 -6.55 -13.32 20.05
N ARG A 283 -6.24 -13.32 21.35
CA ARG A 283 -7.28 -13.37 22.41
C ARG A 283 -8.16 -12.12 22.45
N ALA A 284 -7.64 -10.98 22.00
CA ALA A 284 -8.37 -9.72 21.92
C ALA A 284 -9.18 -9.55 20.62
N ALA A 285 -9.11 -10.51 19.69
CA ALA A 285 -9.83 -10.42 18.42
C ALA A 285 -11.36 -10.43 18.67
N PRO A 286 -12.10 -9.42 18.19
CA PRO A 286 -13.47 -9.17 18.64
C PRO A 286 -14.50 -10.19 18.11
N ASP A 287 -14.30 -10.71 16.89
CA ASP A 287 -15.21 -11.68 16.28
C ASP A 287 -14.43 -12.84 15.63
N PRO A 288 -14.55 -14.08 16.15
CA PRO A 288 -13.94 -15.26 15.56
C PRO A 288 -14.35 -15.53 14.11
N LEU A 289 -15.59 -15.19 13.71
CA LEU A 289 -16.11 -15.42 12.36
C LEU A 289 -15.50 -14.45 11.33
N LEU A 290 -15.15 -13.25 11.77
CA LEU A 290 -14.54 -12.21 10.93
C LEU A 290 -13.05 -12.06 11.14
N ARG A 291 -12.45 -12.87 12.01
CA ARG A 291 -11.04 -12.81 12.41
C ARG A 291 -10.09 -12.64 11.21
N ARG A 292 -10.26 -13.44 10.14
CA ARG A 292 -9.40 -13.39 8.95
C ARG A 292 -9.41 -12.03 8.26
N TYR A 293 -10.55 -11.33 8.29
CA TYR A 293 -10.72 -10.01 7.70
C TYR A 293 -10.35 -8.88 8.65
N GLY A 294 -10.11 -9.21 9.93
CA GLY A 294 -9.66 -8.29 10.95
C GLY A 294 -8.19 -7.89 10.78
N HIS A 295 -7.70 -7.11 11.74
CA HIS A 295 -6.31 -6.68 11.75
C HIS A 295 -5.36 -7.85 12.03
N ASN A 296 -4.47 -8.16 11.08
CA ASN A 296 -3.35 -9.06 11.31
C ASN A 296 -2.18 -8.28 11.96
N PRO A 297 -1.76 -8.63 13.20
CA PRO A 297 -0.70 -7.92 13.92
C PRO A 297 0.68 -8.00 13.25
N LEU A 298 0.93 -8.95 12.34
CA LEU A 298 2.16 -8.95 11.56
C LEU A 298 2.25 -7.76 10.60
N ARG A 299 1.15 -7.04 10.32
CA ARG A 299 1.18 -5.78 9.57
C ARG A 299 1.76 -4.61 10.36
N THR A 300 1.69 -4.65 11.69
CA THR A 300 2.18 -3.57 12.55
C THR A 300 3.53 -3.88 13.18
N THR A 301 3.86 -5.16 13.32
CA THR A 301 5.15 -5.67 13.80
C THR A 301 5.54 -6.92 12.99
N PRO A 302 6.15 -6.74 11.81
CA PRO A 302 6.39 -7.82 10.84
C PRO A 302 7.57 -8.73 11.15
N LEU A 303 8.44 -8.36 12.10
CA LEU A 303 9.61 -9.15 12.49
C LEU A 303 9.28 -9.98 13.73
N VAL A 304 9.65 -11.25 13.74
CA VAL A 304 9.33 -12.17 14.84
C VAL A 304 10.61 -12.65 15.52
N ALA A 305 10.72 -12.36 16.81
CA ALA A 305 11.80 -12.83 17.68
C ALA A 305 11.52 -14.22 18.26
N GLY A 306 12.56 -14.88 18.78
CA GLY A 306 12.45 -16.15 19.51
C GLY A 306 12.60 -17.42 18.66
N PHE A 307 12.98 -17.28 17.39
CA PHE A 307 13.20 -18.41 16.45
C PHE A 307 14.69 -18.50 16.06
N GLY A 308 15.60 -18.46 17.03
CA GLY A 308 17.05 -18.48 16.81
C GLY A 308 17.67 -17.08 16.77
N ASN A 309 18.86 -16.96 16.16
CA ASN A 309 19.58 -15.68 16.07
C ASN A 309 18.91 -14.73 15.05
N GLY A 310 18.76 -13.46 15.44
CA GLY A 310 18.08 -12.44 14.66
C GLY A 310 16.56 -12.58 14.68
N TYR A 311 15.92 -12.11 13.62
CA TYR A 311 14.47 -12.07 13.45
C TYR A 311 14.05 -12.90 12.24
N LEU A 312 12.88 -13.55 12.37
CA LEU A 312 12.21 -14.16 11.24
C LEU A 312 11.24 -13.14 10.62
N VAL A 313 11.17 -13.07 9.30
CA VAL A 313 10.28 -12.19 8.55
C VAL A 313 9.31 -13.06 7.74
N PRO A 314 8.14 -13.43 8.32
CA PRO A 314 7.24 -14.38 7.67
C PRO A 314 6.69 -13.88 6.33
N VAL A 315 6.42 -12.58 6.22
CA VAL A 315 5.88 -11.95 5.01
C VAL A 315 6.62 -10.62 4.78
N PRO A 316 7.68 -10.60 3.94
CA PRO A 316 8.49 -9.40 3.72
C PRO A 316 7.70 -8.16 3.30
N ALA A 317 6.65 -8.30 2.50
CA ALA A 317 5.80 -7.17 2.08
C ALA A 317 5.16 -6.40 3.26
N ALA A 318 4.97 -7.06 4.41
CA ALA A 318 4.47 -6.41 5.62
C ALA A 318 5.48 -5.42 6.24
N VAL A 319 6.78 -5.62 5.99
CA VAL A 319 7.86 -4.71 6.42
C VAL A 319 7.70 -3.34 5.74
N LEU A 320 7.45 -3.34 4.44
CA LEU A 320 7.25 -2.10 3.68
C LEU A 320 5.94 -1.42 4.06
N SER A 321 4.87 -2.19 4.26
CA SER A 321 3.59 -1.67 4.76
C SER A 321 3.70 -0.96 6.11
N LYS A 322 4.64 -1.40 6.97
CA LYS A 322 4.91 -0.74 8.26
C LYS A 322 5.60 0.62 8.09
N ALA A 323 6.35 0.81 7.02
CA ALA A 323 7.01 2.06 6.69
C ALA A 323 6.17 3.00 5.80
N SER A 324 4.99 2.58 5.35
CA SER A 324 4.10 3.45 4.59
C SER A 324 3.48 4.56 5.44
N MET A 325 2.81 5.51 4.79
CA MET A 325 2.08 6.58 5.46
C MET A 325 1.07 6.05 6.47
N LEU A 326 0.38 4.95 6.12
CA LEU A 326 -0.54 4.27 7.03
C LEU A 326 0.19 3.65 8.24
N GLY A 327 1.36 3.06 8.01
CA GLY A 327 2.22 2.53 9.07
C GLY A 327 2.70 3.60 10.05
N ILE A 328 3.15 4.74 9.53
CA ILE A 328 3.57 5.90 10.35
C ILE A 328 2.38 6.52 11.07
N TYR A 329 1.22 6.62 10.42
CA TYR A 329 0.00 7.10 11.06
C TYR A 329 -0.30 6.34 12.36
N TYR A 330 -0.22 5.01 12.35
CA TYR A 330 -0.49 4.22 13.56
C TYR A 330 0.68 4.27 14.55
N THR A 331 1.91 4.43 14.06
CA THR A 331 3.12 4.51 14.90
C THR A 331 3.20 5.83 15.66
N GLY A 332 2.95 6.96 15.01
CA GLY A 332 3.00 8.29 15.62
C GLY A 332 1.68 8.81 16.16
N GLY A 333 0.57 8.41 15.55
CA GLY A 333 -0.76 8.89 15.91
C GLY A 333 -1.49 8.02 16.95
N GLU A 334 -0.98 6.82 17.28
CA GLU A 334 -1.70 5.82 18.10
C GLU A 334 -3.16 5.61 17.63
N GLY A 335 -3.42 5.80 16.34
CA GLY A 335 -4.77 5.76 15.79
C GLY A 335 -5.72 6.87 16.24
N GLY A 336 -5.22 8.04 16.66
CA GLY A 336 -6.03 9.16 17.15
C GLY A 336 -6.61 8.94 18.55
N ARG A 337 -6.09 7.95 19.30
CA ARG A 337 -6.65 7.55 20.61
C ARG A 337 -6.23 8.49 21.74
N THR A 338 -5.07 9.12 21.64
CA THR A 338 -4.56 10.09 22.62
C THR A 338 -4.68 11.54 22.11
N PRO A 339 -4.64 12.56 23.00
CA PRO A 339 -4.65 13.96 22.57
C PRO A 339 -3.55 14.29 21.55
N ARG A 340 -2.31 13.81 21.80
CA ARG A 340 -1.20 13.93 20.85
C ARG A 340 -1.50 13.20 19.54
N GLY A 341 -2.08 12.00 19.61
CA GLY A 341 -2.49 11.23 18.45
C GLY A 341 -3.54 11.90 17.57
N LYS A 342 -4.52 12.59 18.17
CA LYS A 342 -5.51 13.39 17.45
C LYS A 342 -4.86 14.55 16.72
N GLN A 343 -3.94 15.25 17.39
CA GLN A 343 -3.21 16.35 16.77
C GLN A 343 -2.31 15.87 15.63
N PHE A 344 -1.63 14.73 15.81
CA PHE A 344 -0.85 14.08 14.74
C PHE A 344 -1.74 13.75 13.52
N THR A 345 -2.94 13.22 13.75
CA THR A 345 -3.90 12.91 12.69
C THR A 345 -4.35 14.18 11.94
N ALA A 346 -4.61 15.27 12.67
CA ALA A 346 -5.00 16.55 12.07
C ALA A 346 -3.86 17.15 11.23
N ASP A 347 -2.64 17.17 11.76
CA ASP A 347 -1.46 17.65 11.04
C ASP A 347 -1.18 16.82 9.78
N LEU A 348 -1.34 15.49 9.84
CA LEU A 348 -1.22 14.64 8.66
C LEU A 348 -2.29 14.99 7.61
N GLY A 349 -3.49 15.35 8.04
CA GLY A 349 -4.55 15.85 7.15
C GLY A 349 -4.08 17.08 6.37
N HIS A 350 -3.55 18.09 7.06
CA HIS A 350 -3.04 19.31 6.43
C HIS A 350 -1.83 19.04 5.52
N LEU A 351 -0.91 18.17 5.92
CA LEU A 351 0.20 17.75 5.06
C LEU A 351 -0.30 17.03 3.81
N PHE A 352 -1.33 16.19 3.93
CA PHE A 352 -1.92 15.48 2.81
C PHE A 352 -2.65 16.43 1.84
N GLU A 353 -3.41 17.40 2.36
CA GLU A 353 -4.02 18.49 1.58
C GLU A 353 -2.95 19.26 0.77
N ALA A 354 -1.87 19.68 1.43
CA ALA A 354 -0.76 20.38 0.78
C ALA A 354 -0.04 19.51 -0.25
N TYR A 355 0.11 18.21 0.02
CA TYR A 355 0.71 17.24 -0.90
C TYR A 355 -0.13 17.07 -2.17
N VAL A 356 -1.46 17.01 -2.05
CA VAL A 356 -2.35 16.99 -3.22
C VAL A 356 -2.15 18.25 -4.06
N GLY A 357 -2.03 19.43 -3.43
CA GLY A 357 -1.72 20.68 -4.15
C GLY A 357 -0.41 20.60 -4.94
N ARG A 358 0.65 20.01 -4.35
CA ARG A 358 1.93 19.78 -5.05
C ARG A 358 1.74 18.87 -6.27
N GLN A 359 0.96 17.80 -6.13
CA GLN A 359 0.66 16.88 -7.23
C GLN A 359 -0.11 17.58 -8.36
N LEU A 360 -1.17 18.33 -8.01
CA LEU A 360 -1.93 19.11 -9.00
C LEU A 360 -1.07 20.16 -9.72
N GLY A 361 -0.04 20.69 -9.05
CA GLY A 361 0.93 21.60 -9.65
C GLY A 361 1.85 20.97 -10.71
N LEU A 362 1.82 19.64 -10.88
CA LEU A 362 2.52 18.95 -11.97
C LEU A 362 1.72 18.92 -13.28
N LEU A 363 0.43 19.28 -13.26
CA LEU A 363 -0.41 19.30 -14.46
C LEU A 363 0.04 20.41 -15.41
N ASP A 364 0.07 20.11 -16.70
CA ASP A 364 0.44 21.06 -17.74
C ASP A 364 -0.70 22.03 -18.09
N ASN A 365 -0.35 23.29 -18.39
CA ASN A 365 -1.27 24.33 -18.87
C ASN A 365 -2.46 24.61 -17.94
N VAL A 366 -2.28 24.51 -16.63
CA VAL A 366 -3.32 24.83 -15.64
C VAL A 366 -2.91 25.98 -14.73
N THR A 367 -3.91 26.58 -14.08
CA THR A 367 -3.72 27.39 -12.87
C THR A 367 -4.32 26.65 -11.68
N VAL A 368 -3.53 26.43 -10.63
CA VAL A 368 -3.98 25.78 -9.38
C VAL A 368 -4.16 26.85 -8.31
N HIS A 369 -5.41 27.00 -7.84
CA HIS A 369 -5.75 27.90 -6.76
C HIS A 369 -5.93 27.12 -5.45
N PRO A 370 -5.34 27.57 -4.34
CA PRO A 370 -5.63 27.00 -3.01
C PRO A 370 -7.03 27.38 -2.54
N GLU A 371 -7.45 26.81 -1.41
CA GLU A 371 -8.70 27.12 -0.71
C GLU A 371 -8.97 28.63 -0.63
N ILE A 372 -10.10 29.07 -1.20
CA ILE A 372 -10.57 30.45 -1.18
C ILE A 372 -11.44 30.66 0.06
N LYS A 373 -11.04 31.60 0.90
CA LYS A 373 -11.87 32.09 2.01
C LYS A 373 -12.72 33.25 1.52
N TRP A 374 -14.00 33.25 1.88
CA TRP A 374 -14.93 34.31 1.51
C TRP A 374 -15.78 34.73 2.70
N GLU A 375 -16.20 36.00 2.71
CA GLU A 375 -17.11 36.55 3.71
C GLU A 375 -18.52 36.61 3.15
N GLY A 376 -19.51 36.19 3.93
CA GLY A 376 -20.91 36.31 3.54
C GLY A 376 -21.48 37.69 3.83
N GLU A 377 -22.69 37.94 3.34
CA GLU A 377 -23.38 39.24 3.49
C GLU A 377 -23.58 39.65 4.96
N THR A 378 -23.67 38.68 5.86
CA THR A 378 -23.78 38.91 7.31
C THR A 378 -22.50 38.48 8.04
N LYS A 379 -22.13 39.23 9.08
CA LYS A 379 -20.94 38.93 9.89
C LYS A 379 -20.98 37.49 10.42
N GLY A 380 -20.00 36.69 10.01
CA GLY A 380 -19.88 35.27 10.39
C GLY A 380 -20.56 34.27 9.45
N SER A 381 -21.19 34.71 8.36
CA SER A 381 -21.76 33.84 7.31
C SER A 381 -20.79 33.46 6.18
N GLY A 382 -19.52 33.83 6.34
CA GLY A 382 -18.43 33.43 5.43
C GLY A 382 -18.12 31.94 5.49
N GLY A 383 -17.28 31.50 4.56
CA GLY A 383 -16.90 30.10 4.44
C GLY A 383 -15.58 29.91 3.69
N LYS A 384 -15.34 28.64 3.38
CA LYS A 384 -14.20 28.15 2.61
C LYS A 384 -14.73 27.45 1.36
N SER A 385 -13.98 27.50 0.27
CA SER A 385 -14.18 26.65 -0.89
C SER A 385 -13.72 25.22 -0.59
N VAL A 386 -13.73 24.37 -1.62
CA VAL A 386 -12.91 23.16 -1.67
C VAL A 386 -11.42 23.46 -1.47
N ASP A 387 -10.65 22.45 -1.09
CA ASP A 387 -9.21 22.57 -0.82
C ASP A 387 -8.39 23.09 -2.01
N TRP A 388 -8.72 22.67 -3.24
CA TRP A 388 -8.05 23.11 -4.46
C TRP A 388 -9.01 23.33 -5.63
N ILE A 389 -8.75 24.35 -6.43
CA ILE A 389 -9.46 24.62 -7.69
C ILE A 389 -8.43 24.63 -8.83
N VAL A 390 -8.62 23.75 -9.81
CA VAL A 390 -7.73 23.65 -10.98
C VAL A 390 -8.46 24.19 -12.21
N VAL A 391 -7.90 25.23 -12.81
CA VAL A 391 -8.44 25.88 -14.00
C VAL A 391 -7.63 25.42 -15.21
N PHE A 392 -8.24 24.58 -16.04
CA PHE A 392 -7.78 24.22 -17.38
C PHE A 392 -8.34 25.21 -18.41
N PRO A 393 -7.83 25.21 -19.66
CA PRO A 393 -8.40 26.00 -20.75
C PRO A 393 -9.87 25.65 -21.07
N ASP A 394 -10.29 24.42 -20.78
CA ASP A 394 -11.58 23.85 -21.19
C ASP A 394 -12.41 23.29 -20.02
N LEU A 395 -11.91 23.36 -18.79
CA LEU A 395 -12.54 22.76 -17.60
C LEU A 395 -12.14 23.50 -16.32
N VAL A 396 -13.07 23.62 -15.38
CA VAL A 396 -12.75 23.92 -13.97
C VAL A 396 -12.97 22.66 -13.14
N LEU A 397 -11.91 22.18 -12.49
CA LEU A 397 -11.94 21.03 -11.60
C LEU A 397 -11.91 21.49 -10.14
N LEU A 398 -12.94 21.12 -9.38
CA LEU A 398 -13.07 21.38 -7.94
C LEU A 398 -12.60 20.16 -7.16
N VAL A 399 -11.50 20.28 -6.41
CA VAL A 399 -10.86 19.15 -5.73
C VAL A 399 -10.99 19.30 -4.22
N GLU A 400 -11.67 18.35 -3.61
CA GLU A 400 -11.77 18.22 -2.16
C GLU A 400 -10.92 17.04 -1.69
N VAL A 401 -10.14 17.24 -0.63
CA VAL A 401 -9.20 16.27 -0.09
C VAL A 401 -9.74 15.69 1.22
N LYS A 402 -9.64 14.37 1.37
CA LYS A 402 -10.01 13.66 2.59
C LYS A 402 -8.89 12.72 3.00
N SER A 403 -8.29 13.02 4.16
CA SER A 403 -7.40 12.09 4.89
C SER A 403 -8.17 10.93 5.57
N ALA A 404 -9.49 10.89 5.39
CA ALA A 404 -10.34 9.85 5.90
C ALA A 404 -9.95 8.49 5.31
N ARG A 405 -10.07 7.46 6.14
CA ARG A 405 -9.70 6.09 5.78
C ARG A 405 -10.85 5.15 6.11
N PRO A 406 -11.01 4.05 5.36
CA PRO A 406 -11.97 3.04 5.73
C PRO A 406 -11.66 2.48 7.12
N ASP A 407 -12.58 2.69 8.06
CA ASP A 407 -12.45 2.13 9.40
C ASP A 407 -12.63 0.59 9.36
N ALA A 408 -12.34 -0.08 10.48
CA ALA A 408 -12.48 -1.53 10.56
C ALA A 408 -13.93 -1.98 10.28
N GLY A 409 -14.94 -1.21 10.68
CA GLY A 409 -16.34 -1.54 10.44
C GLY A 409 -16.71 -1.49 8.95
N LEU A 410 -16.24 -0.48 8.23
CA LEU A 410 -16.44 -0.33 6.80
C LEU A 410 -15.72 -1.45 6.02
N ARG A 411 -14.48 -1.77 6.40
CA ARG A 411 -13.73 -2.89 5.80
C ARG A 411 -14.39 -4.25 6.04
N LEU A 412 -15.00 -4.44 7.20
CA LEU A 412 -15.69 -5.70 7.53
C LEU A 412 -17.09 -5.81 6.89
N GLY A 413 -17.60 -4.73 6.29
CA GLY A 413 -18.94 -4.70 5.72
C GLY A 413 -20.04 -4.72 6.79
N ALA A 414 -19.86 -3.97 7.89
CA ALA A 414 -20.85 -3.86 8.97
C ALA A 414 -22.24 -3.47 8.46
N GLU A 415 -23.30 -3.75 9.22
CA GLU A 415 -24.70 -3.58 8.75
C GLU A 415 -25.02 -2.18 8.19
N ASN A 416 -24.39 -1.13 8.72
CA ASN A 416 -24.54 0.25 8.28
C ASN A 416 -23.41 0.76 7.36
N TYR A 417 -22.72 -0.13 6.64
CA TYR A 417 -21.57 0.24 5.82
C TYR A 417 -21.92 1.29 4.77
N ALA A 418 -23.10 1.21 4.14
CA ALA A 418 -23.53 2.17 3.13
C ALA A 418 -23.71 3.58 3.73
N GLU A 419 -24.30 3.68 4.93
CA GLU A 419 -24.43 4.95 5.66
C GLU A 419 -23.06 5.51 6.07
N LYS A 420 -22.16 4.65 6.57
CA LYS A 420 -20.79 5.05 6.95
C LYS A 420 -19.96 5.50 5.75
N LEU A 421 -20.12 4.80 4.63
CA LEU A 421 -19.46 5.15 3.37
C LEU A 421 -20.05 6.43 2.77
N ALA A 422 -21.35 6.67 2.90
CA ALA A 422 -21.96 7.93 2.52
C ALA A 422 -21.53 9.08 3.44
N LYS A 423 -21.26 8.83 4.74
CA LYS A 423 -20.79 9.87 5.67
C LYS A 423 -19.31 10.23 5.48
N THR A 424 -18.43 9.25 5.29
CA THR A 424 -16.98 9.46 5.43
C THR A 424 -16.40 10.32 4.28
N PRO A 425 -16.53 9.94 3.00
CA PRO A 425 -16.25 10.81 1.85
C PRO A 425 -17.43 11.70 1.44
N GLY A 426 -18.69 11.38 1.79
CA GLY A 426 -19.82 12.16 1.25
C GLY A 426 -19.94 13.58 1.78
N GLU A 427 -19.32 13.93 2.91
CA GLU A 427 -19.19 15.33 3.33
C GLU A 427 -18.41 16.20 2.33
N ALA A 428 -17.61 15.59 1.45
CA ALA A 428 -16.92 16.30 0.38
C ALA A 428 -17.87 16.80 -0.72
N PHE A 429 -18.98 16.09 -0.95
CA PHE A 429 -19.89 16.37 -2.07
C PHE A 429 -20.61 17.72 -1.87
N PRO A 430 -21.20 18.02 -0.69
CA PRO A 430 -21.76 19.34 -0.41
C PRO A 430 -20.74 20.48 -0.52
N GLN A 431 -19.46 20.25 -0.20
CA GLN A 431 -18.43 21.30 -0.28
C GLN A 431 -18.09 21.64 -1.74
N ILE A 432 -17.98 20.62 -2.58
CA ILE A 432 -17.84 20.77 -4.03
C ILE A 432 -19.05 21.48 -4.61
N GLU A 433 -20.27 21.05 -4.28
CA GLU A 433 -21.51 21.64 -4.79
C GLU A 433 -21.69 23.09 -4.32
N ARG A 434 -21.34 23.40 -3.08
CA ARG A 434 -21.36 24.78 -2.57
C ARG A 434 -20.37 25.66 -3.32
N THR A 435 -19.17 25.15 -3.60
CA THR A 435 -18.17 25.92 -4.38
C THR A 435 -18.64 26.14 -5.81
N ASP A 436 -19.22 25.12 -6.45
CA ASP A 436 -19.85 25.24 -7.77
C ASP A 436 -20.98 26.29 -7.79
N GLN A 437 -21.82 26.31 -6.75
CA GLN A 437 -22.86 27.32 -6.57
C GLN A 437 -22.26 28.74 -6.48
N LEU A 438 -21.26 28.95 -5.63
CA LEU A 438 -20.64 30.27 -5.44
C LEU A 438 -20.02 30.81 -6.74
N ILE A 439 -19.43 29.94 -7.56
CA ILE A 439 -18.90 30.30 -8.88
C ILE A 439 -20.05 30.66 -9.84
N SER A 440 -21.11 29.86 -9.88
CA SER A 440 -22.29 30.12 -10.74
C SER A 440 -23.00 31.43 -10.39
N GLU A 441 -23.03 31.79 -9.11
CA GLU A 441 -23.64 33.03 -8.62
C GLU A 441 -22.78 34.28 -8.87
N GLY A 442 -21.55 34.11 -9.36
CA GLY A 442 -20.62 35.21 -9.58
C GLY A 442 -20.14 35.85 -8.27
N ASN A 443 -19.95 35.04 -7.22
CA ASN A 443 -19.43 35.54 -5.95
C ASN A 443 -18.08 36.25 -6.16
N PRO A 444 -17.87 37.48 -5.65
CA PRO A 444 -16.65 38.26 -5.91
C PRO A 444 -15.35 37.57 -5.49
N ALA A 445 -15.36 36.70 -4.48
CA ALA A 445 -14.16 35.96 -4.06
C ALA A 445 -13.68 34.94 -5.10
N PHE A 446 -14.52 34.61 -6.07
CA PHE A 446 -14.29 33.63 -7.14
C PHE A 446 -14.20 34.29 -8.53
N GLU A 447 -14.03 35.62 -8.62
CA GLU A 447 -13.96 36.36 -9.91
C GLU A 447 -12.88 35.80 -10.85
N GLN A 448 -11.76 35.34 -10.30
CA GLN A 448 -10.66 34.71 -11.03
C GLN A 448 -10.99 33.33 -11.60
N ILE A 449 -12.09 32.70 -11.17
CA ILE A 449 -12.48 31.36 -11.61
C ILE A 449 -13.50 31.49 -12.75
N PRO A 450 -13.21 30.96 -13.96
CA PRO A 450 -14.06 31.17 -15.13
C PRO A 450 -15.40 30.43 -15.01
N ALA A 451 -16.46 31.17 -14.69
CA ALA A 451 -17.81 30.64 -14.49
C ALA A 451 -18.46 30.05 -15.77
N HIS A 452 -17.93 30.35 -16.95
CA HIS A 452 -18.46 29.89 -18.24
C HIS A 452 -17.93 28.51 -18.66
N LEU A 453 -16.87 28.00 -18.04
CA LEU A 453 -16.32 26.68 -18.33
C LEU A 453 -17.15 25.57 -17.66
N PRO A 454 -17.20 24.36 -18.26
CA PRO A 454 -17.78 23.22 -17.58
C PRO A 454 -17.05 22.93 -16.27
N ARG A 455 -17.79 22.46 -15.27
CA ARG A 455 -17.25 22.14 -13.94
C ARG A 455 -17.37 20.66 -13.64
N ARG A 456 -16.31 20.11 -13.04
CA ARG A 456 -16.26 18.74 -12.52
C ARG A 456 -15.74 18.78 -11.09
N GLY A 457 -16.22 17.86 -10.26
CA GLY A 457 -15.71 17.65 -8.91
C GLY A 457 -14.82 16.42 -8.81
N MET A 458 -13.86 16.46 -7.90
CA MET A 458 -13.05 15.30 -7.54
C MET A 458 -12.84 15.26 -6.04
N VAL A 459 -13.09 14.10 -5.43
CA VAL A 459 -12.72 13.82 -4.05
C VAL A 459 -11.45 13.00 -4.07
N ILE A 460 -10.36 13.52 -3.50
CA ILE A 460 -9.10 12.80 -3.35
C ILE A 460 -9.00 12.21 -1.96
N THR A 461 -8.76 10.90 -1.89
CA THR A 461 -8.67 10.15 -0.64
C THR A 461 -7.27 9.60 -0.43
N MET A 462 -6.81 9.57 0.82
CA MET A 462 -5.47 9.06 1.15
C MET A 462 -5.33 7.55 0.94
N GLU A 463 -6.41 6.80 1.12
CA GLU A 463 -6.51 5.36 0.88
C GLU A 463 -7.63 5.08 -0.12
N PRO A 464 -7.53 4.03 -0.94
CA PRO A 464 -8.54 3.73 -1.93
C PRO A 464 -9.88 3.31 -1.31
N PHE A 465 -10.97 3.90 -1.82
CA PHE A 465 -12.35 3.49 -1.56
C PHE A 465 -12.90 2.71 -2.76
N HIS A 466 -12.46 1.46 -2.92
CA HIS A 466 -12.63 0.66 -4.13
C HIS A 466 -14.06 0.52 -4.67
N LEU A 467 -15.08 0.61 -3.81
CA LEU A 467 -16.48 0.47 -4.21
C LEU A 467 -17.25 1.79 -4.26
N LEU A 468 -16.69 2.91 -3.82
CA LEU A 468 -17.45 4.15 -3.68
C LEU A 468 -17.97 4.71 -5.02
N ASN A 469 -17.32 4.38 -6.13
CA ASN A 469 -17.76 4.81 -7.46
C ASN A 469 -18.81 3.88 -8.11
N THR A 470 -19.19 2.76 -7.48
CA THR A 470 -20.24 1.90 -8.06
C THR A 470 -21.60 2.59 -8.05
N ALA A 471 -22.45 2.24 -9.00
CA ALA A 471 -23.76 2.89 -9.18
C ALA A 471 -24.64 2.73 -7.93
N GLU A 472 -24.57 1.57 -7.29
CA GLU A 472 -25.37 1.20 -6.11
C GLU A 472 -25.03 2.12 -4.93
N LEU A 473 -23.75 2.37 -4.69
CA LEU A 473 -23.30 3.21 -3.58
C LEU A 473 -23.49 4.70 -3.89
N ARG A 474 -23.32 5.11 -5.15
CA ARG A 474 -23.58 6.49 -5.57
C ARG A 474 -25.03 6.89 -5.48
N ALA A 475 -25.97 5.97 -5.74
CA ALA A 475 -27.39 6.23 -5.60
C ALA A 475 -27.79 6.62 -4.16
N GLY A 476 -27.02 6.20 -3.16
CA GLY A 476 -27.23 6.55 -1.75
C GLY A 476 -26.65 7.89 -1.32
N ILE A 477 -25.85 8.57 -2.16
CA ILE A 477 -25.25 9.87 -1.82
C ILE A 477 -26.21 10.98 -2.22
N GLN A 478 -26.73 11.70 -1.23
CA GLN A 478 -27.60 12.85 -1.49
C GLN A 478 -26.82 13.97 -2.18
N ARG A 479 -27.35 14.44 -3.32
CA ARG A 479 -26.79 15.53 -4.13
C ARG A 479 -27.74 16.71 -4.12
N THR A 480 -27.21 17.92 -4.10
CA THR A 480 -27.99 19.16 -4.16
C THR A 480 -27.77 19.80 -5.52
N PRO A 481 -28.81 19.92 -6.38
CA PRO A 481 -28.69 20.64 -7.64
C PRO A 481 -28.30 22.09 -7.41
N ASN A 482 -27.44 22.63 -8.28
CA ASN A 482 -27.08 24.03 -8.24
C ASN A 482 -28.32 24.88 -8.59
N PRO A 483 -28.72 25.85 -7.73
CA PRO A 483 -29.91 26.67 -7.98
C PRO A 483 -29.87 27.50 -9.27
N VAL A 484 -28.66 27.84 -9.76
CA VAL A 484 -28.46 28.65 -10.96
C VAL A 484 -28.56 27.81 -12.23
N THR A 485 -27.95 26.62 -12.24
CA THR A 485 -27.91 25.75 -13.44
C THR A 485 -29.02 24.72 -13.48
N GLY A 486 -29.65 24.42 -12.33
CA GLY A 486 -30.66 23.38 -12.17
C GLY A 486 -30.08 21.96 -12.09
N GLU A 487 -28.76 21.79 -12.14
CA GLU A 487 -28.09 20.49 -12.20
C GLU A 487 -26.95 20.39 -11.19
N SER A 488 -26.66 19.18 -10.71
CA SER A 488 -25.45 18.89 -9.94
C SER A 488 -24.29 18.55 -10.88
N ILE A 489 -23.10 19.07 -10.60
CA ILE A 489 -21.91 18.71 -11.37
C ILE A 489 -21.48 17.25 -11.13
N PRO A 490 -20.91 16.57 -12.15
CA PRO A 490 -20.32 15.25 -11.97
C PRO A 490 -19.16 15.27 -10.98
N ILE A 491 -19.14 14.35 -10.02
CA ILE A 491 -18.07 14.22 -9.01
C ILE A 491 -17.45 12.82 -9.13
N THR A 492 -16.13 12.71 -9.19
CA THR A 492 -15.39 11.43 -9.15
C THR A 492 -14.67 11.29 -7.81
N THR A 493 -14.65 10.11 -7.19
CA THR A 493 -13.72 9.88 -6.06
C THR A 493 -12.51 9.10 -6.56
N ALA A 494 -11.31 9.55 -6.19
CA ALA A 494 -10.07 8.90 -6.54
C ALA A 494 -9.18 8.78 -5.30
N SER A 495 -8.32 7.77 -5.28
CA SER A 495 -7.22 7.69 -4.33
C SER A 495 -6.07 8.61 -4.73
N ILE A 496 -5.19 8.94 -3.78
CA ILE A 496 -3.95 9.67 -4.08
C ILE A 496 -3.09 8.96 -5.12
N PHE A 497 -3.05 7.63 -5.07
CA PHE A 497 -2.34 6.81 -6.05
C PHE A 497 -2.86 7.05 -7.48
N GLU A 498 -4.18 7.17 -7.65
CA GLU A 498 -4.76 7.47 -8.96
C GLU A 498 -4.42 8.88 -9.44
N LEU A 499 -4.38 9.86 -8.53
CA LEU A 499 -3.95 11.22 -8.87
C LEU A 499 -2.47 11.25 -9.27
N GLU A 500 -1.60 10.56 -8.53
CA GLU A 500 -0.16 10.48 -8.82
C GLU A 500 0.13 9.91 -10.21
N HIS A 501 -0.68 8.96 -10.68
CA HIS A 501 -0.64 8.48 -12.07
C HIS A 501 -1.24 9.49 -13.05
N ALA A 502 -2.40 10.07 -12.71
CA ALA A 502 -3.10 10.99 -13.60
C ALA A 502 -2.28 12.22 -13.96
N VAL A 503 -1.44 12.73 -13.04
CA VAL A 503 -0.56 13.89 -13.30
C VAL A 503 0.68 13.54 -14.12
N THR A 504 0.88 12.26 -14.45
CA THR A 504 2.01 11.79 -15.28
C THR A 504 1.60 11.42 -16.70
N ILE A 505 0.33 11.60 -17.06
CA ILE A 505 -0.18 11.27 -18.39
C ILE A 505 0.44 12.15 -19.48
N THR A 506 0.82 11.58 -20.62
CA THR A 506 1.59 12.29 -21.67
C THR A 506 0.88 12.42 -23.01
N ASP A 507 -0.05 11.51 -23.31
CA ASP A 507 -0.74 11.45 -24.61
C ASP A 507 -2.11 12.15 -24.64
N THR A 508 -2.60 12.59 -23.48
CA THR A 508 -3.85 13.37 -23.33
C THR A 508 -3.78 14.27 -22.08
N SER A 509 -4.79 15.11 -21.86
CA SER A 509 -4.91 15.90 -20.62
C SER A 509 -5.90 15.26 -19.64
N LEU A 510 -5.69 15.52 -18.34
CA LEU A 510 -6.67 15.14 -17.31
C LEU A 510 -8.04 15.77 -17.57
N SER A 511 -8.11 16.99 -18.12
CA SER A 511 -9.38 17.63 -18.46
C SER A 511 -10.16 16.85 -19.52
N GLN A 512 -9.50 16.39 -20.57
CA GLN A 512 -10.12 15.59 -21.63
C GLN A 512 -10.67 14.28 -21.09
N LEU A 513 -9.92 13.58 -20.23
CA LEU A 513 -10.39 12.35 -19.58
C LEU A 513 -11.65 12.58 -18.75
N LEU A 514 -11.67 13.65 -17.96
CA LEU A 514 -12.79 13.95 -17.09
C LEU A 514 -14.03 14.45 -17.85
N LEU A 515 -13.84 15.20 -18.93
CA LEU A 515 -14.93 15.63 -19.81
C LEU A 515 -15.55 14.43 -20.55
N ASN A 516 -14.74 13.46 -20.95
CA ASN A 516 -15.19 12.22 -21.59
C ASN A 516 -15.79 11.20 -20.59
N ASN A 517 -15.54 11.36 -19.29
CA ASN A 517 -16.12 10.51 -18.26
C ASN A 517 -17.64 10.74 -18.16
N PRO A 518 -18.47 9.67 -18.14
CA PRO A 518 -19.90 9.76 -17.90
C PRO A 518 -20.29 10.73 -16.78
N PRO A 519 -21.39 11.48 -16.93
CA PRO A 519 -21.81 12.49 -15.96
C PRO A 519 -22.20 11.91 -14.59
N ASN A 520 -22.51 10.61 -14.53
CA ASN A 520 -22.74 9.91 -13.27
C ASN A 520 -21.44 9.58 -12.51
N GLY A 521 -20.26 9.83 -13.08
CA GLY A 521 -18.93 9.57 -12.54
C GLY A 521 -18.70 8.11 -12.13
N ALA A 522 -19.39 7.17 -12.78
CA ALA A 522 -19.34 5.75 -12.42
C ALA A 522 -17.97 5.10 -12.65
N LEU A 523 -17.11 5.71 -13.48
CA LEU A 523 -15.75 5.22 -13.71
C LEU A 523 -14.80 5.82 -12.68
N THR A 524 -13.99 4.95 -12.09
CA THR A 524 -12.79 5.33 -11.32
C THR A 524 -11.78 6.02 -12.23
N LEU A 525 -10.90 6.84 -11.65
CA LEU A 525 -9.86 7.51 -12.44
C LEU A 525 -8.92 6.46 -13.05
N LEU A 526 -8.57 5.41 -12.29
CA LEU A 526 -7.75 4.30 -12.81
C LEU A 526 -8.33 3.65 -14.08
N GLN A 527 -9.65 3.48 -14.17
CA GLN A 527 -10.29 2.94 -15.37
C GLN A 527 -10.16 3.87 -16.58
N LEU A 528 -10.20 5.18 -16.36
CA LEU A 528 -9.96 6.16 -17.42
C LEU A 528 -8.50 6.15 -17.88
N LEU A 529 -7.57 5.91 -16.95
CA LEU A 529 -6.13 5.90 -17.20
C LEU A 529 -5.62 4.65 -17.92
N ALA A 530 -6.33 3.52 -17.87
CA ALA A 530 -5.83 2.20 -18.29
C ALA A 530 -5.37 2.06 -19.76
N ARG A 531 -5.56 3.06 -20.62
CA ARG A 531 -5.23 3.02 -22.05
C ARG A 531 -4.28 4.14 -22.50
N HIS A 532 -3.68 4.85 -21.56
CA HIS A 532 -2.89 6.03 -21.82
C HIS A 532 -1.40 5.81 -21.56
N GLU A 533 -0.60 6.72 -22.07
CA GLU A 533 0.85 6.75 -21.88
C GLU A 533 1.21 7.64 -20.69
N PHE A 534 2.26 7.28 -19.98
CA PHE A 534 2.69 7.95 -18.77
C PHE A 534 4.18 8.25 -18.83
N LEU A 535 4.58 9.31 -18.12
CA LEU A 535 5.97 9.47 -17.70
C LEU A 535 6.39 8.24 -16.89
N GLU A 536 7.66 7.87 -17.02
CA GLU A 536 8.23 6.75 -16.27
C GLU A 536 8.08 6.95 -14.76
N HIS A 537 8.28 8.19 -14.29
CA HIS A 537 8.18 8.53 -12.87
C HIS A 537 7.45 9.85 -12.64
N ASN A 538 6.66 9.87 -11.56
CA ASN A 538 6.16 11.11 -10.97
C ASN A 538 7.32 11.87 -10.30
N PRO A 539 7.63 13.13 -10.68
CA PRO A 539 8.78 13.87 -10.15
C PRO A 539 8.79 14.07 -8.64
N ILE A 540 7.62 14.18 -8.01
CA ILE A 540 7.51 14.31 -6.54
C ILE A 540 7.84 12.98 -5.87
N LEU A 541 7.33 11.87 -6.40
CA LEU A 541 7.67 10.54 -5.90
C LEU A 541 9.16 10.25 -6.13
N GLU A 542 9.71 10.60 -7.28
CA GLU A 542 11.13 10.39 -7.58
C GLU A 542 12.03 11.12 -6.58
N LYS A 543 11.70 12.38 -6.25
CA LYS A 543 12.40 13.12 -5.19
C LYS A 543 12.24 12.46 -3.81
N GLY A 544 11.07 11.88 -3.52
CA GLY A 544 10.83 11.10 -2.30
C GLY A 544 11.72 9.85 -2.24
N TRP A 545 11.76 9.09 -3.33
CA TRP A 545 12.55 7.88 -3.49
C TRP A 545 14.05 8.15 -3.31
N ASN A 546 14.56 9.16 -4.00
CA ASN A 546 15.98 9.52 -3.99
C ASN A 546 16.47 10.01 -2.61
N ALA A 547 15.55 10.38 -1.71
CA ALA A 547 15.86 10.72 -0.33
C ALA A 547 15.91 9.50 0.61
N ILE A 548 15.46 8.32 0.18
CA ILE A 548 15.55 7.08 0.95
C ILE A 548 16.98 6.53 0.87
N PRO A 549 17.60 6.11 1.98
CA PRO A 549 18.87 5.38 1.96
C PRO A 549 18.80 4.16 1.04
N PHE A 550 19.83 4.01 0.18
CA PHE A 550 19.86 3.00 -0.90
C PHE A 550 18.67 3.12 -1.88
N PRO A 551 18.53 4.26 -2.57
CA PRO A 551 17.57 4.35 -3.64
C PRO A 551 18.09 3.49 -4.79
N GLY A 552 17.74 2.19 -4.79
CA GLY A 552 17.95 1.36 -5.98
C GLY A 552 17.15 1.92 -7.15
N HIS A 553 17.42 1.50 -8.39
CA HIS A 553 16.55 1.88 -9.50
C HIS A 553 15.10 1.44 -9.19
N PRO A 554 14.10 2.33 -9.38
CA PRO A 554 12.70 1.92 -9.35
C PRO A 554 12.54 0.73 -10.30
N GLN A 555 11.95 -0.37 -9.82
CA GLN A 555 11.58 -1.45 -10.72
C GLN A 555 10.28 -1.01 -11.41
N SER A 556 10.35 -0.75 -12.72
CA SER A 556 9.20 -0.47 -13.58
C SER A 556 8.23 -1.66 -13.60
#